data_AF-A0A420CQE2-F1
#
_entry.id   AF-A0A420CQE2-F1
#
_cell.length_a   1.000
_cell.length_b   1.000
_cell.length_c   1.000
_cell.angle_alpha   90.00
_cell.angle_beta   90.00
_cell.angle_gamma   90.00
#
_symmetry.space_group_name_H-M   'P 1'
#
loop_
_entity.id
_entity.type
_entity.pdbx_description
1 polymer ?
#
loop_
_entity_poly.entity_id
_entity_poly.type
_entity_poly.pdbx_seq_one_letter_code
_entity_poly.pdbx_strand_id
1 'polypeptide(L)'
;MEIIIDIVCQVYAGQKSRKTIDLVLNTFLPGYEKLNLDYTFPRHDKDYIFKTEDEMIGYFIENPALDQTFYWNKYHDNPDKIMVGANITDDDRLIMSLTMDTTEEICTSIS
;
A
#
# COMPACT_ATOMS: atom_id res chain seq x y z
N MET A 1 4.52 -22.41 -21.77
CA MET A 1 4.96 -21.91 -20.45
C MET A 1 4.84 -20.41 -20.54
N GLU A 2 3.74 -19.85 -20.02
CA GLU A 2 3.61 -18.40 -19.89
C GLU A 2 4.62 -17.93 -18.84
N ILE A 3 5.44 -16.96 -19.22
CA ILE A 3 6.38 -16.34 -18.29
C ILE A 3 5.54 -15.36 -17.48
N ILE A 4 5.20 -15.73 -16.25
CA ILE A 4 4.66 -14.80 -15.27
C ILE A 4 5.77 -13.82 -14.94
N ILE A 5 5.58 -12.55 -15.28
CA ILE A 5 6.46 -11.47 -14.89
C ILE A 5 5.75 -10.78 -13.73
N ASP A 6 6.34 -10.82 -12.54
CA ASP A 6 5.91 -9.93 -11.46
C ASP A 6 6.32 -8.51 -11.85
N ILE A 7 5.42 -7.79 -12.51
CA ILE A 7 5.67 -6.39 -12.85
C ILE A 7 5.50 -5.57 -11.57
N VAL A 8 6.58 -4.93 -11.16
CA VAL A 8 6.61 -4.03 -10.01
C VAL A 8 6.73 -2.60 -10.51
N CYS A 9 5.62 -1.86 -10.54
CA CYS A 9 5.66 -0.41 -10.77
C CYS A 9 5.83 0.28 -9.42
N GLN A 10 6.82 1.17 -9.28
CA GLN A 10 7.01 2.00 -8.08
C GLN A 10 7.11 3.47 -8.48
N VAL A 11 6.37 4.33 -7.79
CA VAL A 11 6.34 5.76 -8.08
C VAL A 11 6.46 6.55 -6.77
N TYR A 12 7.29 7.58 -6.81
CA TYR A 12 7.34 8.58 -5.75
C TYR A 12 6.07 9.43 -5.78
N ALA A 13 5.27 9.35 -4.72
CA ALA A 13 3.93 9.95 -4.63
C ALA A 13 3.90 11.22 -3.77
N GLY A 14 5.07 11.81 -3.49
CA GLY A 14 5.20 13.03 -2.69
C GLY A 14 5.28 12.74 -1.19
N GLN A 15 4.74 13.63 -0.38
CA GLN A 15 4.65 13.45 1.07
C GLN A 15 3.58 12.42 1.42
N LYS A 16 3.77 11.71 2.55
CA LYS A 16 2.78 10.79 3.11
C LYS A 16 1.40 11.44 3.25
N SER A 17 0.40 10.78 2.69
CA SER A 17 -0.94 11.34 2.49
C SER A 17 -1.97 10.22 2.39
N ARG A 18 -2.94 10.20 3.31
CA ARG A 18 -4.03 9.20 3.32
C ARG A 18 -4.83 9.30 2.03
N LYS A 19 -5.10 10.54 1.59
CA LYS A 19 -5.79 10.82 0.33
C LYS A 19 -5.10 10.20 -0.88
N THR A 20 -3.76 10.21 -0.92
CA THR A 20 -3.00 9.64 -2.03
C THR A 20 -3.06 8.11 -2.00
N ILE A 21 -2.90 7.50 -0.81
CA ILE A 21 -3.05 6.05 -0.62
C ILE A 21 -4.45 5.60 -1.06
N ASP A 22 -5.49 6.29 -0.60
CA ASP A 22 -6.88 5.96 -0.92
C ASP A 22 -7.19 6.11 -2.41
N LEU A 23 -6.64 7.13 -3.06
CA LEU A 23 -6.78 7.32 -4.50
C LEU A 23 -6.23 6.11 -5.27
N VAL A 24 -5.01 5.67 -4.94
CA VAL A 24 -4.38 4.52 -5.60
C VAL A 24 -5.15 3.23 -5.30
N LEU A 25 -5.52 2.98 -4.05
CA LEU A 25 -6.30 1.80 -3.67
C LEU A 25 -7.64 1.72 -4.42
N ASN A 26 -8.39 2.82 -4.44
CA ASN A 26 -9.68 2.85 -5.14
C ASN A 26 -9.56 2.74 -6.66
N THR A 27 -8.41 3.14 -7.22
CA THR A 27 -8.16 3.06 -8.67
C THR A 27 -7.76 1.66 -9.11
N PHE A 28 -6.83 1.03 -8.40
CA PHE A 28 -6.20 -0.21 -8.85
C PHE A 28 -6.70 -1.47 -8.14
N LEU A 29 -7.29 -1.33 -6.95
CA LEU A 29 -7.77 -2.47 -6.16
C LEU A 29 -9.10 -2.13 -5.44
N PRO A 30 -10.17 -1.78 -6.19
CA PRO A 30 -11.45 -1.47 -5.58
C PRO A 30 -12.02 -2.68 -4.83
N GLY A 31 -12.51 -2.46 -3.60
CA GLY A 31 -13.00 -3.53 -2.74
C GLY A 31 -11.90 -4.44 -2.20
N TYR A 32 -10.69 -3.90 -2.01
CA TYR A 32 -9.58 -4.57 -1.34
C TYR A 32 -9.96 -5.10 0.05
N GLU A 33 -9.24 -6.14 0.49
CA GLU A 33 -9.35 -6.64 1.85
C GLU A 33 -8.63 -5.70 2.81
N LYS A 34 -9.32 -5.28 3.86
CA LYS A 34 -8.74 -4.39 4.87
C LYS A 34 -7.59 -5.07 5.58
N LEU A 35 -6.59 -4.28 5.97
CA LEU A 35 -5.46 -4.76 6.74
C LEU A 35 -5.91 -5.29 8.11
N ASN A 36 -5.19 -6.30 8.60
CA ASN A 36 -5.34 -6.73 9.98
C ASN A 36 -4.90 -5.60 10.92
N LEU A 37 -5.59 -5.44 12.04
CA LEU A 37 -5.34 -4.32 12.96
C LEU A 37 -4.10 -4.51 13.85
N ASP A 38 -3.51 -5.70 13.80
CA ASP A 38 -2.23 -6.09 14.41
C ASP A 38 -1.08 -6.15 13.38
N TYR A 39 -1.31 -5.65 12.15
CA TYR A 39 -0.32 -5.66 11.07
C TYR A 39 0.98 -4.93 11.45
N THR A 40 0.86 -3.90 12.28
CA THR A 40 1.97 -3.13 12.85
C THR A 40 1.54 -2.56 14.20
N PHE A 41 2.46 -1.89 14.90
CA PHE A 41 2.24 -1.33 16.22
C PHE A 41 2.92 0.05 16.36
N PRO A 42 2.42 0.93 17.24
CA PRO A 42 3.10 2.17 17.61
C PRO A 42 4.48 1.90 18.23
N ARG A 43 5.51 2.70 17.90
CA ARG A 43 6.88 2.48 18.42
C ARG A 43 6.98 2.43 19.96
N HIS A 44 6.03 3.06 20.66
CA HIS A 44 6.02 3.18 22.12
C HIS A 44 5.20 2.09 22.82
N ASP A 45 4.42 1.29 22.09
CA ASP A 45 3.60 0.22 22.65
C ASP A 45 3.48 -0.92 21.63
N LYS A 46 4.20 -2.01 21.86
CA LYS A 46 4.25 -3.16 20.95
C LYS A 46 3.04 -4.08 21.07
N ASP A 47 2.29 -3.98 22.17
CA ASP A 47 1.13 -4.81 22.44
C ASP A 47 -0.17 -4.10 22.03
N TYR A 48 -0.07 -2.85 21.55
CA TYR A 48 -1.20 -2.09 21.06
C TYR A 48 -1.74 -2.67 19.75
N ILE A 49 -3.06 -2.90 19.73
CA ILE A 49 -3.81 -3.28 18.53
C ILE A 49 -4.67 -2.07 18.14
N PHE A 50 -4.55 -1.62 16.90
CA PHE A 50 -5.34 -0.50 16.39
C PHE A 50 -6.83 -0.85 16.36
N LYS A 51 -7.72 0.15 16.41
CA LYS A 51 -9.18 -0.08 16.38
C LYS A 51 -9.74 -0.04 14.97
N THR A 52 -9.09 0.72 14.09
CA THR A 52 -9.45 0.83 12.67
C THR A 52 -8.21 0.91 11.79
N GLU A 53 -8.36 0.54 10.53
CA GLU A 53 -7.30 0.73 9.53
C GLU A 53 -6.94 2.21 9.37
N ASP A 54 -7.94 3.10 9.44
CA ASP A 54 -7.72 4.55 9.39
C ASP A 54 -6.87 5.05 10.55
N GLU A 55 -7.09 4.54 11.77
CA GLU A 55 -6.28 4.86 12.94
C GLU A 55 -4.84 4.37 12.75
N MET A 56 -4.67 3.14 12.27
CA MET A 56 -3.36 2.54 12.03
C MET A 56 -2.55 3.34 11.01
N ILE A 57 -3.13 3.65 9.85
CA ILE A 57 -2.44 4.39 8.80
C ILE A 57 -2.26 5.85 9.21
N GLY A 58 -3.28 6.44 9.83
CA GLY A 58 -3.24 7.79 10.38
C GLY A 58 -2.07 7.99 11.33
N TYR A 59 -1.80 7.03 12.22
CA TYR A 59 -0.65 7.07 13.13
C TYR A 59 0.68 7.29 12.39
N PHE A 60 0.97 6.53 11.32
CA PHE A 60 2.23 6.67 10.57
C PHE A 60 2.26 7.92 9.66
N ILE A 61 1.10 8.44 9.26
CA ILE A 61 0.98 9.67 8.47
C ILE A 61 1.11 10.91 9.35
N GLU A 62 0.56 10.90 10.56
CA GLU A 62 0.50 12.08 11.43
C GLU A 62 1.79 12.27 12.24
N ASN A 63 2.55 11.20 12.48
CA ASN A 63 3.78 11.23 13.25
C ASN A 63 5.01 11.27 12.33
N PRO A 64 5.81 12.36 12.32
CA PRO A 64 7.01 12.47 11.50
C PRO A 64 8.05 11.39 11.82
N ALA A 65 8.87 11.03 10.84
CA ALA A 65 9.99 10.09 11.00
C ALA A 65 9.62 8.67 11.50
N LEU A 66 8.37 8.28 11.25
CA LEU A 66 7.91 6.90 11.35
C LEU A 66 7.81 6.31 9.95
N ASP A 67 8.56 5.24 9.74
CA ASP A 67 8.50 4.41 8.55
C ASP A 67 7.51 3.26 8.75
N GLN A 68 6.83 2.88 7.67
CA GLN A 68 5.99 1.70 7.61
C GLN A 68 5.68 1.37 6.16
N THR A 69 5.63 0.09 5.84
CA THR A 69 5.11 -0.36 4.55
C THR A 69 3.80 -1.10 4.77
N PHE A 70 2.77 -0.74 4.02
CA PHE A 70 1.49 -1.42 4.02
C PHE A 70 1.27 -2.11 2.68
N TYR A 71 0.69 -3.29 2.69
CA TYR A 71 0.34 -4.03 1.48
C TYR A 71 -1.12 -4.47 1.52
N TRP A 72 -1.88 -4.09 0.49
CA TRP A 72 -3.24 -4.52 0.27
C TRP A 72 -3.31 -5.46 -0.91
N ASN A 73 -4.16 -6.48 -0.78
CA ASN A 73 -4.52 -7.38 -1.85
C ASN A 73 -6.01 -7.71 -1.75
N LYS A 74 -6.47 -8.57 -2.65
CA LYS A 74 -7.82 -9.11 -2.65
C LYS A 74 -7.76 -10.55 -3.15
N TYR A 75 -8.41 -11.48 -2.48
CA TYR A 75 -8.40 -12.88 -2.88
C TYR A 75 -9.42 -13.19 -3.99
N HIS A 76 -10.56 -12.49 -3.97
CA HIS A 76 -11.65 -12.68 -4.94
C HIS A 76 -11.64 -11.59 -6.03
N ASP A 77 -12.06 -11.93 -7.25
CA ASP A 77 -12.12 -11.01 -8.40
C ASP A 77 -10.82 -10.20 -8.63
N ASN A 78 -9.67 -10.84 -8.43
CA ASN A 78 -8.34 -10.27 -8.64
C ASN A 78 -7.51 -11.16 -9.58
N PRO A 79 -7.92 -11.29 -10.86
CA PRO A 79 -7.30 -12.22 -11.81
C PRO A 79 -5.81 -11.93 -12.05
N ASP A 80 -5.44 -10.66 -12.07
CA ASP A 80 -4.06 -10.18 -12.28
C ASP A 80 -3.25 -10.13 -10.98
N LYS A 81 -3.80 -10.67 -9.88
CA LYS A 81 -3.20 -10.72 -8.54
C LYS A 81 -2.59 -9.40 -8.09
N ILE A 82 -3.31 -8.30 -8.37
CA ILE A 82 -2.88 -6.95 -8.02
C ILE A 82 -2.65 -6.87 -6.51
N MET A 83 -1.48 -6.38 -6.14
CA MET A 83 -1.13 -5.96 -4.79
C MET A 83 -0.71 -4.49 -4.83
N VAL A 84 -1.31 -3.69 -3.97
CA VAL A 84 -0.95 -2.29 -3.79
C VAL A 84 -0.07 -2.18 -2.55
N GLY A 85 1.07 -1.53 -2.67
CA GLY A 85 1.93 -1.19 -1.54
C GLY A 85 2.01 0.32 -1.34
N ALA A 86 2.02 0.73 -0.08
CA ALA A 86 2.34 2.09 0.34
C ALA A 86 3.53 2.05 1.29
N ASN A 87 4.68 2.54 0.84
CA ASN A 87 5.88 2.69 1.64
C ASN A 87 6.00 4.13 2.14
N ILE A 88 5.76 4.31 3.43
CA ILE A 88 6.04 5.55 4.16
C ILE A 88 7.47 5.44 4.66
N THR A 89 8.29 6.42 4.30
CA THR A 89 9.71 6.51 4.67
C THR A 89 9.91 7.39 5.90
N ASP A 90 11.07 7.26 6.54
CA ASP A 90 11.45 8.06 7.70
C ASP A 90 11.74 9.53 7.40
N ASP A 91 11.81 9.92 6.12
CA ASP A 91 11.85 11.32 5.68
C ASP A 91 10.49 11.84 5.18
N ASP A 92 9.41 11.19 5.64
CA ASP A 92 8.01 11.53 5.40
C ASP A 92 7.56 11.47 3.93
N ARG A 93 8.33 10.80 3.08
CA ARG A 93 7.95 10.50 1.69
C ARG A 93 7.08 9.27 1.59
N LEU A 94 6.26 9.26 0.54
CA LEU A 94 5.42 8.14 0.14
C LEU A 94 5.90 7.58 -1.20
N ILE A 95 6.15 6.28 -1.23
CA ILE A 95 6.34 5.51 -2.46
C ILE A 95 5.15 4.58 -2.59
N MET A 96 4.45 4.67 -3.72
CA MET A 96 3.35 3.75 -4.04
C MET A 96 3.87 2.68 -4.98
N SER A 97 3.50 1.43 -4.73
CA SER A 97 3.88 0.29 -5.55
C SER A 97 2.68 -0.51 -6.01
N LEU A 98 2.73 -1.03 -7.23
CA LEU A 98 1.80 -2.03 -7.74
C LEU A 98 2.61 -3.27 -8.11
N THR A 99 2.16 -4.44 -7.66
CA THR A 99 2.65 -5.73 -8.14
C THR A 99 1.50 -6.44 -8.84
N MET A 100 1.75 -6.99 -10.03
CA MET A 100 0.73 -7.67 -10.82
C MET A 100 1.34 -8.91 -11.48
N ASP A 101 0.55 -9.99 -11.53
CA ASP A 101 0.85 -11.21 -12.28
C ASP A 101 0.29 -11.04 -13.70
N THR A 102 1.08 -10.39 -14.57
CA THR A 102 0.69 -10.12 -15.96
C THR A 102 1.89 -10.19 -16.90
N THR A 103 1.59 -10.31 -18.19
CA THR A 103 2.59 -10.27 -19.28
C THR A 103 2.61 -8.92 -19.99
N GLU A 104 1.67 -8.02 -19.70
CA GLU A 104 1.55 -6.69 -20.31
C GLU A 104 2.12 -5.60 -19.39
N GLU A 105 3.01 -4.76 -19.92
CA GLU A 105 3.60 -3.63 -19.20
C GLU A 105 2.60 -2.45 -19.10
N ILE A 106 1.92 -2.33 -17.95
CA ILE A 106 0.86 -1.31 -17.72
C ILE A 106 1.44 -0.03 -17.05
N CYS A 107 2.73 0.00 -16.68
CA CYS A 107 3.34 1.11 -15.92
C CYS A 107 3.35 2.48 -16.63
N THR A 108 2.92 2.58 -17.89
CA THR A 108 2.89 3.84 -18.68
C THR A 108 1.84 4.87 -18.23
N SER A 109 0.95 4.53 -17.29
CA SER A 109 -0.20 5.38 -16.93
C SER A 109 -0.11 6.08 -15.56
N ILE A 110 0.99 5.92 -14.80
CA ILE A 110 1.12 6.48 -13.43
C ILE A 110 1.86 7.84 -13.41
N SER A 111 1.90 8.54 -14.55
CA SER A 111 2.55 9.86 -14.68
C SER A 111 1.58 11.03 -14.59
#